data_AF-A0A3B9VRV3-F1
#
_entry.id   AF-A0A3B9VRV3-F1
#
_cell.length_a   1.000
_cell.length_b   1.000
_cell.length_c   1.000
_cell.angle_alpha   90.00
_cell.angle_beta   90.00
_cell.angle_gamma   90.00
#
_symmetry.space_group_name_H-M   'P 1'
#
loop_
_entity.id
_entity.type
_entity.pdbx_description
1 polymer ?
#
loop_
_entity_poly.entity_id
_entity_poly.type
_entity_poly.pdbx_seq_one_letter_code
_entity_poly.pdbx_strand_id
1 'polypeptide(L)'
;MATSNDAQQFDERAQENRLHISMSDAAEIGGFAGAVAAAISTIRGIDTTGFEAAAIFVPTPSGGGTPKIFGHPQERVGRDSD
;
A
#
# COMPACT_ATOMS: atom_id res chain seq x y z
N MET A 1 24.53 8.43 0.73
CA MET A 1 24.76 6.99 1.04
C MET A 1 23.89 6.67 2.23
N ALA A 2 23.06 5.63 2.15
CA ALA A 2 22.35 5.12 3.32
C ALA A 2 23.38 4.70 4.36
N THR A 3 23.20 5.12 5.60
CA THR A 3 24.06 4.65 6.68
C THR A 3 23.59 3.26 7.11
N SER A 4 24.50 2.47 7.71
CA SER A 4 24.12 1.17 8.33
C SER A 4 22.96 1.31 9.33
N ASN A 5 22.76 2.50 9.89
CA ASN A 5 21.70 2.82 10.83
C ASN A 5 20.33 2.95 10.14
N ASP A 6 20.30 3.46 8.90
CA ASP A 6 19.08 3.60 8.11
C ASP A 6 18.56 2.22 7.69
N ALA A 7 19.46 1.34 7.22
CA ALA A 7 19.11 -0.02 6.83
C ALA A 7 18.51 -0.82 8.00
N GLN A 8 19.12 -0.74 9.18
CA GLN A 8 18.59 -1.41 10.36
C GLN A 8 17.21 -0.88 10.76
N GLN A 9 17.01 0.45 10.70
CA GLN A 9 15.72 1.05 11.00
C GLN A 9 14.63 0.62 10.01
N PHE A 10 14.97 0.39 8.74
CA PHE A 10 14.03 -0.13 7.74
C PHE A 10 13.70 -1.61 7.96
N ASP A 11 14.68 -2.42 8.34
CA ASP A 11 14.49 -3.84 8.69
C ASP A 11 13.55 -3.99 9.92
N GLU A 12 13.79 -3.21 10.98
CA GLU A 12 12.94 -3.17 12.18
C GLU A 12 11.50 -2.80 11.83
N ARG A 13 11.29 -1.74 11.03
CA ARG A 13 9.95 -1.32 10.57
C ARG A 13 9.29 -2.35 9.67
N ALA A 14 10.05 -3.03 8.82
CA ALA A 14 9.51 -4.10 7.99
C ALA A 14 8.98 -5.24 8.87
N GLN A 15 9.73 -5.62 9.90
CA GLN A 15 9.32 -6.63 10.88
C GLN A 15 8.06 -6.24 11.65
N GLU A 16 7.95 -4.97 12.10
CA GLU A 16 6.74 -4.42 12.73
C GLU A 16 5.50 -4.56 11.83
N ASN A 17 5.70 -4.42 10.52
CA ASN A 17 4.64 -4.52 9.51
C ASN A 17 4.49 -5.94 8.92
N ARG A 18 5.17 -6.95 9.49
CA ARG A 18 5.18 -8.35 9.02
C ARG A 18 5.65 -8.50 7.57
N LEU A 19 6.51 -7.61 7.12
CA LEU A 19 7.19 -7.68 5.84
C LEU A 19 8.56 -8.32 6.03
N HIS A 20 8.95 -9.19 5.10
CA HIS A 20 10.28 -9.79 5.09
C HIS A 20 11.10 -9.10 3.99
N ILE A 21 12.14 -8.36 4.38
CA ILE A 21 13.07 -7.71 3.47
C ILE A 21 14.49 -8.16 3.83
N SER A 22 15.39 -8.21 2.85
CA SER A 22 16.80 -8.45 3.16
C SER A 22 17.46 -7.16 3.64
N MET A 23 18.57 -7.28 4.36
CA MET A 23 19.40 -6.12 4.72
C MET A 23 19.92 -5.35 3.49
N SER A 24 20.09 -6.03 2.34
CA SER A 24 20.46 -5.36 1.09
C SER A 24 19.31 -4.49 0.58
N ASP A 25 18.10 -5.01 0.57
CA ASP A 25 16.90 -4.25 0.17
C ASP A 25 16.67 -3.07 1.11
N ALA A 26 16.86 -3.26 2.42
CA ALA A 26 16.76 -2.20 3.42
C ALA A 26 17.77 -1.06 3.18
N ALA A 27 19.01 -1.40 2.78
CA ALA A 27 20.03 -0.41 2.43
C ALA A 27 19.68 0.35 1.14
N GLU A 28 19.15 -0.33 0.12
CA GLU A 28 18.67 0.31 -1.10
C GLU A 28 17.51 1.26 -0.83
N ILE A 29 16.54 0.84 -0.02
CA ILE A 29 15.42 1.68 0.44
C ILE A 29 15.95 2.90 1.19
N GLY A 30 16.90 2.73 2.11
CA GLY A 30 17.54 3.84 2.80
C GLY A 30 18.22 4.83 1.85
N GLY A 31 18.81 4.32 0.77
CA GLY A 31 19.45 5.15 -0.25
C GLY A 31 18.43 5.99 -1.03
N PHE A 32 17.28 5.39 -1.33
CA PHE A 32 16.18 6.06 -2.03
C PHE A 32 15.36 7.00 -1.13
N ALA A 33 15.27 6.71 0.17
CA ALA A 33 14.47 7.46 1.14
C ALA A 33 14.84 8.94 1.19
N GLY A 34 16.12 9.28 1.00
CA GLY A 34 16.58 10.67 0.92
C GLY A 34 15.97 11.45 -0.25
N ALA A 35 15.86 10.82 -1.42
CA ALA A 35 15.25 11.44 -2.60
C ALA A 35 13.74 11.65 -2.40
N VAL A 36 13.06 10.68 -1.78
CA VAL A 36 11.64 10.79 -1.42
C VAL A 36 11.40 11.92 -0.41
N ALA A 37 12.24 12.01 0.64
CA ALA A 37 12.14 13.06 1.63
C ALA A 37 12.32 14.46 1.00
N ALA A 38 13.28 14.61 0.09
CA ALA A 38 13.49 15.86 -0.65
C ALA A 38 12.27 16.21 -1.52
N ALA A 39 11.72 15.25 -2.26
CA ALA A 39 10.54 15.46 -3.09
C ALA A 39 9.32 15.88 -2.26
N ILE A 40 9.04 15.20 -1.14
CA ILE A 40 7.94 15.54 -0.22
C ILE A 40 8.14 16.94 0.37
N SER A 41 9.37 17.30 0.75
CA SER A 41 9.68 18.63 1.27
C SER A 41 9.34 19.72 0.25
N THR A 42 9.68 19.52 -1.03
CA THR A 42 9.34 20.44 -2.11
C THR A 42 7.83 20.58 -2.26
N ILE A 43 7.09 19.46 -2.25
CA ILE A 43 5.62 19.46 -2.38
C ILE A 43 4.97 20.22 -1.22
N ARG A 44 5.45 20.04 0.02
CA ARG A 44 4.92 20.73 1.20
C ARG A 44 5.14 22.25 1.18
N GLY A 45 6.07 22.73 0.37
CA GLY A 45 6.30 24.17 0.16
C GLY A 45 5.34 24.81 -0.83
N ILE A 46 4.50 24.03 -1.52
CA ILE A 46 3.53 24.55 -2.48
C ILE A 46 2.40 25.23 -1.71
N ASP A 47 2.09 26.49 -2.07
CA ASP A 47 0.92 27.19 -1.56
C ASP A 47 -0.35 26.52 -2.10
N THR A 48 -1.13 25.98 -1.16
CA THR A 48 -2.40 25.28 -1.45
C THR A 48 -3.61 26.10 -1.01
N THR A 49 -3.41 27.40 -0.71
CA THR A 49 -4.50 28.31 -0.35
C THR A 49 -5.54 28.36 -1.46
N GLY A 50 -6.81 28.11 -1.12
CA GLY A 50 -7.91 28.10 -2.07
C GLY A 50 -8.13 26.77 -2.80
N PHE A 51 -7.36 25.73 -2.49
CA PHE A 51 -7.58 24.37 -3.01
C PHE A 51 -8.11 23.45 -1.90
N GLU A 52 -9.09 22.62 -2.21
CA GLU A 52 -9.49 21.53 -1.31
C GLU A 52 -8.53 20.34 -1.44
N ALA A 53 -8.27 19.67 -0.33
CA ALA A 53 -7.44 18.48 -0.30
C ALA A 53 -8.10 17.37 -1.13
N ALA A 54 -7.43 16.91 -2.18
CA ALA A 54 -7.88 15.74 -2.91
C ALA A 54 -7.80 14.51 -1.99
N ALA A 55 -8.90 13.77 -1.85
CA ALA A 55 -8.88 12.44 -1.25
C ALA A 55 -8.10 11.52 -2.21
N ILE A 56 -6.80 11.36 -1.99
CA ILE A 56 -5.98 10.44 -2.79
C ILE A 56 -6.51 9.02 -2.55
N PHE A 57 -7.26 8.48 -3.51
CA PHE A 57 -7.54 7.06 -3.60
C PHE A 57 -6.23 6.36 -3.98
N VAL A 58 -5.45 5.96 -2.98
CA VAL A 58 -4.47 4.91 -3.17
C VAL A 58 -5.30 3.64 -3.40
N PRO A 59 -5.22 2.94 -4.54
CA PRO A 59 -5.81 1.62 -4.65
C PRO A 59 -5.12 0.78 -3.59
N THR A 60 -5.81 0.53 -2.48
CA THR A 60 -5.38 -0.50 -1.54
C THR A 60 -5.39 -1.78 -2.37
N PRO A 61 -4.27 -2.52 -2.50
CA PRO A 61 -4.30 -3.81 -3.17
C PRO A 61 -5.31 -4.65 -2.40
N SER A 62 -6.51 -4.83 -2.97
CA SER A 62 -7.47 -5.79 -2.46
C SER A 62 -6.82 -7.13 -2.67
N GLY A 63 -6.23 -7.67 -1.60
CA GLY A 63 -5.65 -9.01 -1.56
C GLY A 63 -6.59 -9.96 -2.32
N GLY A 64 -6.01 -10.76 -3.21
CA GLY A 64 -6.71 -11.54 -4.22
C GLY A 64 -7.98 -12.20 -3.70
N GLY A 65 -9.12 -11.59 -4.02
CA GLY A 65 -10.44 -12.16 -3.88
C GLY A 65 -11.15 -11.91 -5.19
N THR A 66 -11.37 -12.97 -5.96
CA THR A 66 -12.15 -12.94 -7.19
C THR A 66 -13.47 -12.19 -6.98
N PRO A 67 -13.91 -11.33 -7.93
CA PRO A 67 -15.21 -10.68 -7.81
C PRO A 67 -16.29 -11.75 -7.77
N LYS A 68 -16.99 -11.90 -6.63
CA LYS A 68 -18.23 -12.67 -6.61
C LYS A 68 -19.26 -11.89 -7.41
N ILE A 69 -19.54 -12.37 -8.62
CA ILE A 69 -20.67 -11.92 -9.44
C ILE A 69 -21.94 -12.19 -8.61
N PHE A 70 -22.52 -11.13 -8.05
CA PHE A 70 -23.86 -11.17 -7.48
C PHE A 70 -24.85 -11.14 -8.65
N GLY A 71 -25.54 -12.26 -8.90
CA GLY A 71 -26.60 -12.29 -9.91
C GLY A 71 -27.07 -13.68 -10.30
N HIS A 72 -27.68 -14.43 -9.39
CA HIS A 72 -28.72 -15.39 -9.77
C HIS A 72 -29.90 -15.24 -8.81
N PRO A 73 -31.09 -14.83 -9.29
CA PRO A 73 -32.27 -14.80 -8.44
C PRO A 73 -32.79 -16.23 -8.25
N GLN A 74 -32.77 -16.63 -6.98
CA GLN A 74 -33.64 -17.58 -6.29
C GLN A 74 -34.10 -18.87 -7.00
N GLU A 75 -33.71 -19.96 -6.36
CA GLU A 75 -34.38 -21.25 -6.27
C GLU A 75 -35.91 -21.16 -6.40
N ARG A 76 -36.49 -21.97 -7.29
CA ARG A 76 -37.80 -22.56 -7.05
C ARG A 76 -37.63 -24.03 -6.74
N VAL A 77 -37.91 -24.37 -5.50
CA VAL A 77 -38.14 -25.73 -4.99
C VAL A 77 -39.46 -26.28 -5.55
N GLY A 78 -39.45 -27.55 -5.92
CA GLY A 78 -40.61 -28.43 -6.11
C GLY A 78 -40.46 -29.29 -7.37
N ARG A 79 -40.78 -30.58 -7.41
CA ARG A 79 -41.34 -31.56 -6.47
C ARG A 79 -41.31 -32.88 -7.25
N ASP A 80 -40.86 -33.96 -6.61
CA ASP A 80 -40.99 -35.42 -6.85
C ASP A 80 -41.59 -36.00 -8.16
N SER A 81 -41.12 -37.23 -8.44
CA SER A 81 -41.68 -38.33 -9.29
C SER A 81 -41.29 -38.30 -10.78
N ASP A 82 -40.82 -39.36 -11.46
CA ASP A 82 -40.68 -40.81 -11.22
C ASP A 82 -39.39 -41.33 -11.90
#